data_AF-A0A0D2C5C8-F1
#
_entry.id   AF-A0A0D2C5C8-F1
#
_cell.length_a   1.000
_cell.length_b   1.000
_cell.length_c   1.000
_cell.angle_alpha   90.00
_cell.angle_beta   90.00
_cell.angle_gamma   90.00
#
_symmetry.space_group_name_H-M   'P 1'
#
loop_
_entity.id
_entity.type
_entity.pdbx_description
1 polymer ?
#
loop_
_entity_poly.entity_id
_entity_poly.type
_entity_poly.pdbx_seq_one_letter_code
_entity_poly.pdbx_strand_id
1 'polypeptide(L)'
;MSWHLQHLSRYIFLLCSLRVTCSELPSTVFPSLSRYFVLTTQLQQPWTPPCLSLAEEWATAESELTQPLVSVDCTAEPDLCAEHDVRSYPAIRLFHGRLAGDTNKTSSIRYRGPRKAPSIVPFVKRAALPPISTVTAHNLTDLTSIDSVTFVAYLDDDDGNVMRTRYARVARAFHDRFVFGVAQDDQLAEQEGIDTSSIVAYKSDVGDRDVFVLDATTKRADIEKFVLEASTPLIGELTRRNERTYMIGYKLLAYMFVSNDRDRASLRRSLHPVAKQFKDYVNFVTVDSHEYGHMAPGLGLNLSGDGGESPAFTVYSAWKDQVFPYPETQHVTAQQIEAFMLQILHGDRAPWDPRNARSNGHDEL
;
A
#
# COMPACT_ATOMS: atom_id res chain seq x y z
N MET A 1 40.51 6.74 -43.37
CA MET A 1 39.58 7.71 -42.74
C MET A 1 39.19 7.15 -41.38
N SER A 2 40.07 7.36 -40.41
CA SER A 2 39.81 7.10 -38.98
C SER A 2 39.20 8.36 -38.37
N TRP A 3 38.66 8.26 -37.15
CA TRP A 3 38.02 9.30 -36.31
C TRP A 3 36.49 9.36 -36.36
N HIS A 4 35.82 8.55 -35.52
CA HIS A 4 34.86 9.01 -34.49
C HIS A 4 34.16 7.82 -33.82
N LEU A 5 34.72 7.30 -32.73
CA LEU A 5 34.08 6.25 -31.92
C LEU A 5 34.27 6.41 -30.41
N GLN A 6 34.58 7.63 -29.92
CA GLN A 6 34.92 7.83 -28.49
C GLN A 6 34.12 8.90 -27.72
N HIS A 7 33.08 9.53 -28.29
CA HIS A 7 32.40 10.63 -27.59
C HIS A 7 31.04 10.34 -26.94
N LEU A 8 30.41 9.19 -27.17
CA LEU A 8 29.06 8.91 -26.63
C LEU A 8 29.05 8.33 -25.20
N SER A 9 30.14 7.70 -24.75
CA SER A 9 30.20 7.09 -23.40
C SER A 9 30.29 8.13 -22.27
N ARG A 10 30.81 9.33 -22.56
CA ARG A 10 30.98 10.40 -21.56
C ARG A 10 29.70 11.19 -21.25
N TYR A 11 28.71 11.21 -22.14
CA TYR A 11 27.46 11.96 -21.93
C TYR A 11 26.44 11.21 -21.06
N ILE A 12 26.43 9.89 -21.11
CA ILE A 12 25.51 9.05 -20.31
C ILE A 12 25.88 9.09 -18.82
N PHE A 13 27.17 9.17 -18.49
CA PHE A 13 27.62 9.30 -17.10
C PHE A 13 27.33 10.70 -16.52
N LEU A 14 27.22 11.75 -17.34
CA LEU A 14 26.96 13.11 -16.85
C LEU A 14 25.50 13.30 -16.39
N LEU A 15 24.54 12.66 -17.06
CA LEU A 15 23.11 12.76 -16.74
C LEU A 15 22.70 12.04 -15.45
N CYS A 16 23.57 11.20 -14.89
CA CYS A 16 23.32 10.50 -13.62
C CYS A 16 23.63 11.37 -12.38
N SER A 17 24.11 12.60 -12.56
CA SER A 17 24.57 13.47 -11.45
C SER A 17 23.99 14.89 -11.43
N LEU A 18 23.11 15.23 -12.37
CA LEU A 18 22.52 16.55 -12.46
C LEU A 18 21.01 16.46 -12.17
N ARG A 19 20.55 17.28 -11.22
CA ARG A 19 19.13 17.62 -11.05
C ARG A 19 18.64 18.21 -12.37
N VAL A 20 18.10 17.39 -13.27
CA VAL A 20 17.53 17.86 -14.52
C VAL A 20 16.17 18.48 -14.21
N THR A 21 16.14 19.80 -14.09
CA THR A 21 14.90 20.58 -14.20
C THR A 21 14.37 20.47 -15.63
N CYS A 22 13.04 20.46 -15.75
CA CYS A 22 12.23 20.16 -16.95
C CYS A 22 12.61 20.92 -18.26
N SER A 23 13.47 21.94 -18.21
CA SER A 23 13.81 22.77 -19.38
C SER A 23 14.75 22.11 -20.40
N GLU A 24 15.32 20.93 -20.12
CA GLU A 24 16.35 20.31 -21.00
C GLU A 24 16.08 18.85 -21.38
N LEU A 25 14.82 18.40 -21.44
CA LEU A 25 14.52 17.07 -21.99
C LEU A 25 13.89 17.22 -23.39
N PRO A 26 14.69 17.28 -24.47
CA PRO A 26 14.14 17.26 -25.82
C PRO A 26 13.39 15.96 -26.09
N SER A 27 12.45 15.99 -27.04
CA SER A 27 11.64 14.85 -27.54
C SER A 27 12.44 13.60 -27.96
N THR A 28 13.77 13.68 -27.97
CA THR A 28 14.73 12.62 -28.27
C THR A 28 15.17 11.77 -27.07
N VAL A 29 14.74 12.09 -25.83
CA VAL A 29 15.16 11.34 -24.64
C VAL A 29 14.57 9.92 -24.60
N PHE A 30 13.27 9.77 -24.92
CA PHE A 30 12.58 8.48 -24.91
C PHE A 30 13.25 7.36 -25.74
N PRO A 31 13.78 7.60 -26.96
CA PRO A 31 14.48 6.55 -27.72
C PRO A 31 15.93 6.26 -27.26
N SER A 32 16.52 7.07 -26.37
CA SER A 32 17.94 6.97 -25.96
C SER A 32 18.17 6.27 -24.61
N LEU A 33 17.09 5.88 -23.91
CA LEU A 33 17.16 5.22 -22.60
C LEU A 33 17.68 3.77 -22.74
N SER A 34 18.97 3.58 -22.48
CA SER A 34 19.65 2.28 -22.50
C SER A 34 19.36 1.45 -21.24
N ARG A 35 18.73 0.27 -21.37
CA ARG A 35 18.55 -0.80 -20.36
C ARG A 35 18.04 -0.37 -18.96
N TYR A 36 16.82 -0.82 -18.64
CA TYR A 36 16.20 -0.77 -17.31
C TYR A 36 16.11 0.62 -16.68
N PHE A 37 15.55 1.58 -17.42
CA PHE A 37 15.02 2.79 -16.80
C PHE A 37 13.55 2.60 -16.49
N VAL A 38 13.20 2.81 -15.24
CA VAL A 38 11.83 3.04 -14.81
C VAL A 38 11.64 4.56 -14.85
N LEU A 39 11.12 5.05 -15.97
CA LEU A 39 10.77 6.46 -16.09
C LEU A 39 9.33 6.60 -15.63
N THR A 40 9.12 7.32 -14.53
CA THR A 40 7.77 7.68 -14.13
C THR A 40 7.50 9.10 -14.58
N THR A 41 6.47 9.33 -15.42
CA THR A 41 6.13 10.69 -15.87
C THR A 41 4.86 11.22 -15.22
N GLN A 42 4.93 12.43 -14.64
CA GLN A 42 3.73 13.22 -14.32
C GLN A 42 3.41 14.13 -15.51
N LEU A 43 2.26 13.88 -16.13
CA LEU A 43 1.74 14.67 -17.24
C LEU A 43 0.73 15.66 -16.64
N GLN A 44 0.97 16.97 -16.74
CA GLN A 44 0.25 17.98 -15.95
C GLN A 44 -0.10 19.28 -16.68
N GLN A 45 -1.04 20.01 -16.08
CA GLN A 45 -1.31 21.44 -16.29
C GLN A 45 -0.92 22.14 -14.97
N PRO A 46 0.25 22.81 -14.90
CA PRO A 46 0.97 23.03 -13.64
C PRO A 46 0.25 23.88 -12.58
N TRP A 47 -0.81 24.60 -12.94
CA TRP A 47 -1.52 25.50 -12.03
C TRP A 47 -2.80 24.89 -11.40
N THR A 48 -3.20 23.68 -11.78
CA THR A 48 -4.46 23.11 -11.25
C THR A 48 -4.28 22.52 -9.85
N PRO A 49 -5.25 22.65 -8.92
CA PRO A 49 -5.09 22.16 -7.55
C PRO A 49 -4.69 20.67 -7.43
N PRO A 50 -5.23 19.74 -8.24
CA PRO A 50 -4.79 18.33 -8.20
C PRO A 50 -3.34 18.12 -8.66
N CYS A 51 -2.83 18.95 -9.58
CA CYS A 51 -1.44 18.89 -10.02
C CYS A 51 -0.49 19.46 -8.97
N LEU A 52 -0.87 20.56 -8.30
CA LEU A 52 -0.10 21.15 -7.20
C LEU A 52 0.04 20.17 -6.02
N SER A 53 -1.05 19.52 -5.62
CA SER A 53 -1.03 18.50 -4.56
C SER A 53 -0.11 17.32 -4.91
N LEU A 54 -0.13 16.84 -6.16
CA LEU A 54 0.78 15.78 -6.58
C LEU A 54 2.24 16.27 -6.65
N ALA A 55 2.51 17.53 -6.97
CA ALA A 55 3.88 18.02 -7.10
C ALA A 55 4.68 17.89 -5.79
N GLU A 56 4.05 18.14 -4.63
CA GLU A 56 4.66 17.96 -3.31
C GLU A 56 4.97 16.48 -3.01
N GLU A 57 4.00 15.60 -3.30
CA GLU A 57 4.15 14.15 -3.18
C GLU A 57 5.19 13.59 -4.16
N TRP A 58 5.30 14.18 -5.34
CA TRP A 58 6.25 13.80 -6.37
C TRP A 58 7.69 14.12 -5.98
N ALA A 59 7.91 15.32 -5.43
CA ALA A 59 9.22 15.72 -4.88
C ALA A 59 9.64 14.83 -3.70
N THR A 60 8.67 14.43 -2.86
CA THR A 60 8.91 13.47 -1.78
C THR A 60 9.34 12.12 -2.34
N ALA A 61 8.61 11.59 -3.33
CA ALA A 61 8.96 10.33 -3.99
C ALA A 61 10.34 10.38 -4.68
N GLU A 62 10.67 11.50 -5.33
CA GLU A 62 12.00 11.74 -5.93
C GLU A 62 13.14 11.65 -4.91
N SER A 63 12.91 12.07 -3.66
CA SER A 63 13.91 11.99 -2.60
C SER A 63 14.14 10.58 -2.06
N GLU A 64 13.16 9.68 -2.23
CA GLU A 64 13.18 8.30 -1.72
C GLU A 64 13.56 7.25 -2.77
N LEU A 65 13.60 7.65 -4.04
CA LEU A 65 13.83 6.76 -5.18
C LEU A 65 15.19 7.01 -5.80
N THR A 66 15.84 5.92 -6.22
CA THR A 66 17.02 5.98 -7.08
C THR A 66 16.64 5.94 -8.56
N GLN A 67 15.40 5.56 -8.87
CA GLN A 67 14.86 5.56 -10.23
C GLN A 67 14.50 6.99 -10.67
N PRO A 68 14.70 7.34 -11.95
CA PRO A 68 14.38 8.67 -12.45
C PRO A 68 12.87 8.90 -12.49
N LEU A 69 12.44 9.94 -11.80
CA LEU A 69 11.11 10.52 -11.92
C LEU A 69 11.24 11.78 -12.78
N VAL A 70 10.29 11.97 -13.70
CA VAL A 70 10.28 13.09 -14.64
C VAL A 70 8.90 13.73 -14.66
N SER A 71 8.85 15.05 -14.71
CA SER A 71 7.61 15.78 -14.95
C SER A 71 7.57 16.27 -16.39
N VAL A 72 6.38 16.21 -17.02
CA VAL A 72 6.13 16.67 -18.39
C VAL A 72 4.96 17.65 -18.35
N ASP A 73 5.18 18.86 -18.85
CA ASP A 73 4.15 19.87 -19.01
C ASP A 73 3.39 19.65 -20.33
N CYS A 74 2.14 19.22 -20.25
CA CYS A 74 1.32 18.96 -21.43
C CYS A 74 0.79 20.23 -22.12
N THR A 75 1.01 21.41 -21.52
CA THR A 75 0.78 22.69 -22.21
C THR A 75 1.91 23.01 -23.18
N ALA A 76 3.14 22.63 -22.83
CA ALA A 76 4.32 22.79 -23.65
C ALA A 76 4.47 21.64 -24.67
N GLU A 77 4.11 20.42 -24.28
CA GLU A 77 4.29 19.19 -25.07
C GLU A 77 2.96 18.44 -25.34
N PRO A 78 1.98 19.06 -26.04
CA PRO A 78 0.65 18.47 -26.22
C PRO A 78 0.65 17.19 -27.05
N ASP A 79 1.50 17.10 -28.08
CA ASP A 79 1.57 15.93 -28.97
C ASP A 79 2.12 14.69 -28.24
N LEU A 80 3.12 14.87 -27.37
CA LEU A 80 3.67 13.80 -26.53
C LEU A 80 2.59 13.25 -25.58
N CYS A 81 1.81 14.13 -24.95
CA CYS A 81 0.74 13.73 -24.05
C CYS A 81 -0.41 13.02 -24.80
N ALA A 82 -0.72 13.47 -26.02
CA ALA A 82 -1.69 12.81 -26.89
C ALA A 82 -1.21 11.41 -27.33
N GLU A 83 0.06 11.26 -27.73
CA GLU A 83 0.64 9.97 -28.13
C GLU A 83 0.56 8.92 -27.00
N HIS A 84 0.73 9.38 -25.76
CA HIS A 84 0.64 8.53 -24.57
C HIS A 84 -0.78 8.43 -23.98
N ASP A 85 -1.82 8.82 -24.71
CA ASP A 85 -3.23 8.73 -24.31
C ASP A 85 -3.51 9.35 -22.93
N VAL A 86 -3.02 10.57 -22.72
CA VAL A 86 -3.35 11.38 -21.53
C VAL A 86 -4.66 12.10 -21.78
N ARG A 87 -5.71 11.68 -21.06
CA ARG A 87 -7.07 12.28 -21.17
C ARG A 87 -7.49 13.07 -19.93
N SER A 88 -6.72 12.99 -18.86
CA SER A 88 -7.03 13.59 -17.56
C SER A 88 -5.73 13.89 -16.82
N TYR A 89 -5.69 15.01 -16.12
CA TYR A 89 -4.53 15.47 -15.39
C TYR A 89 -4.75 15.41 -13.86
N PRO A 90 -3.70 15.13 -13.07
CA PRO A 90 -2.41 14.59 -13.51
C PRO A 90 -2.52 13.10 -13.89
N ALA A 91 -1.70 12.68 -14.86
CA ALA A 91 -1.53 11.27 -15.22
C ALA A 91 -0.11 10.79 -14.91
N ILE A 92 -0.01 9.60 -14.30
CA ILE A 92 1.27 8.95 -13.96
C ILE A 92 1.45 7.73 -14.87
N ARG A 93 2.57 7.69 -15.59
CA ARG A 93 2.94 6.60 -16.49
C ARG A 93 4.28 6.02 -16.08
N LEU A 94 4.37 4.70 -16.08
CA LEU A 94 5.60 3.97 -15.89
C LEU A 94 6.09 3.43 -17.23
N PHE A 95 7.31 3.75 -17.62
CA PHE A 95 7.93 3.19 -18.81
C PHE A 95 9.03 2.21 -18.42
N HIS A 96 9.01 1.03 -19.02
CA HIS A 96 10.12 0.09 -18.93
C HIS A 96 11.05 0.30 -20.14
N GLY A 97 12.36 0.35 -19.90
CA GLY A 97 13.34 0.35 -20.99
C GLY A 97 13.17 -0.88 -21.90
N ARG A 98 13.49 -0.73 -23.19
CA ARG A 98 13.43 -1.85 -24.15
C ARG A 98 14.37 -2.97 -23.68
N LEU A 99 13.83 -4.18 -23.51
CA LEU A 99 14.65 -5.38 -23.40
C LEU A 99 15.36 -5.60 -24.74
N ALA A 100 16.62 -6.04 -24.71
CA ALA A 100 17.37 -6.30 -25.93
C ALA A 100 16.62 -7.34 -26.80
N GLY A 101 16.15 -6.92 -27.98
CA GLY A 101 15.35 -7.74 -28.90
C GLY A 101 13.88 -7.33 -29.04
N ASP A 102 13.38 -6.38 -28.24
CA ASP A 102 12.00 -5.90 -28.35
C ASP A 102 11.87 -4.76 -29.39
N THR A 103 11.38 -5.13 -30.58
CA THR A 103 11.13 -4.21 -31.70
C THR A 103 9.81 -3.45 -31.57
N ASN A 104 8.99 -3.74 -30.56
CA ASN A 104 7.71 -3.06 -30.37
C ASN A 104 7.84 -1.72 -29.64
N LYS A 105 6.81 -0.88 -29.81
CA LYS A 105 6.63 0.43 -29.17
C LYS A 105 6.83 0.33 -27.66
N THR A 106 7.54 1.28 -27.04
CA THR A 106 7.73 1.37 -25.59
C THR A 106 6.39 1.20 -24.88
N SER A 107 6.19 0.06 -24.21
CA SER A 107 4.98 -0.17 -23.44
C SER A 107 5.02 0.67 -22.17
N SER A 108 3.91 1.35 -21.87
CA SER A 108 3.76 2.14 -20.63
C SER A 108 2.64 1.54 -19.79
N ILE A 109 2.87 1.47 -18.48
CA ILE A 109 1.86 1.05 -17.51
C ILE A 109 1.25 2.32 -16.93
N ARG A 110 -0.09 2.42 -16.98
CA ARG A 110 -0.82 3.52 -16.33
C ARG A 110 -0.92 3.24 -14.83
N TYR A 111 -0.41 4.16 -14.01
CA TYR A 111 -0.66 4.12 -12.57
C TYR A 111 -2.07 4.60 -12.27
N ARG A 112 -2.80 3.81 -11.46
CA ARG A 112 -4.20 4.08 -11.08
C ARG A 112 -4.40 4.16 -9.56
N GLY A 113 -3.30 4.10 -8.80
CA GLY A 113 -3.32 4.16 -7.33
C GLY A 113 -3.44 5.58 -6.78
N PRO A 114 -3.38 5.71 -5.44
CA PRO A 114 -3.36 7.01 -4.77
C PRO A 114 -2.17 7.87 -5.21
N ARG A 115 -2.40 9.16 -5.42
CA ARG A 115 -1.39 10.11 -5.88
C ARG A 115 -0.57 10.69 -4.72
N LYS A 116 -0.11 9.83 -3.82
CA LYS A 116 0.73 10.16 -2.65
C LYS A 116 2.04 9.39 -2.71
N ALA A 117 3.14 9.97 -2.22
CA ALA A 117 4.47 9.37 -2.20
C ALA A 117 4.46 7.96 -1.60
N PRO A 118 3.80 7.68 -0.45
CA PRO A 118 3.76 6.33 0.14
C PRO A 118 3.12 5.26 -0.76
N SER A 119 2.36 5.65 -1.79
CA SER A 119 1.77 4.73 -2.77
C SER A 119 2.52 4.69 -4.11
N ILE A 120 3.27 5.74 -4.44
CA ILE A 120 4.05 5.83 -5.68
C ILE A 120 5.41 5.16 -5.51
N VAL A 121 6.09 5.38 -4.38
CA VAL A 121 7.44 4.84 -4.11
C VAL A 121 7.46 3.31 -4.18
N PRO A 122 6.58 2.55 -3.50
CA PRO A 122 6.54 1.09 -3.63
C PRO A 122 6.26 0.61 -5.04
N PHE A 123 5.38 1.30 -5.78
CA PHE A 123 5.05 0.97 -7.17
C PHE A 123 6.27 1.05 -8.08
N VAL A 124 7.08 2.11 -7.95
CA VAL A 124 8.31 2.30 -8.74
C VAL A 124 9.38 1.29 -8.34
N LYS A 125 9.61 1.09 -7.03
CA LYS A 125 10.58 0.12 -6.51
C LYS A 125 10.25 -1.31 -6.97
N ARG A 126 8.97 -1.71 -6.88
CA ARG A 126 8.51 -3.02 -7.31
C ARG A 126 8.73 -3.25 -8.81
N ALA A 127 8.44 -2.26 -9.64
CA ALA A 127 8.65 -2.39 -11.08
C ALA A 127 10.12 -2.43 -11.50
N ALA A 128 11.04 -1.96 -10.64
CA ALA A 128 12.48 -2.08 -10.84
C ALA A 128 13.02 -3.48 -10.50
N LEU A 129 12.23 -4.32 -9.82
CA LEU A 129 12.62 -5.68 -9.46
C LEU A 129 12.26 -6.68 -10.56
N PRO A 130 12.98 -7.82 -10.65
CA PRO A 130 12.47 -8.96 -11.38
C PRO A 130 11.17 -9.47 -10.74
N PRO A 131 10.35 -10.26 -11.48
CA PRO A 131 9.15 -10.87 -10.93
C PRO A 131 9.37 -11.71 -9.66
N ILE A 132 10.59 -12.22 -9.49
CA ILE A 132 11.06 -12.90 -8.28
C ILE A 132 12.49 -12.45 -8.01
N SER A 133 12.73 -11.90 -6.84
CA SER A 133 14.06 -11.53 -6.37
C SER A 133 14.71 -12.67 -5.58
N THR A 134 16.02 -12.85 -5.70
CA THR A 134 16.75 -13.76 -4.81
C THR A 134 16.90 -13.11 -3.44
N VAL A 135 16.57 -13.85 -2.39
CA VAL A 135 16.62 -13.39 -1.00
C VAL A 135 17.80 -14.03 -0.29
N THR A 136 18.53 -13.22 0.47
CA THR A 136 19.61 -13.61 1.37
C THR A 136 19.43 -12.90 2.71
N ALA A 137 20.16 -13.32 3.73
CA ALA A 137 20.12 -12.65 5.05
C ALA A 137 20.42 -11.14 4.97
N HIS A 138 21.13 -10.70 3.93
CA HIS A 138 21.58 -9.32 3.79
C HIS A 138 20.53 -8.40 3.15
N ASN A 139 19.60 -8.96 2.36
CA ASN A 139 18.63 -8.17 1.58
C ASN A 139 17.17 -8.39 1.98
N LEU A 140 16.89 -9.33 2.91
CA LEU A 140 15.52 -9.64 3.34
C LEU A 140 14.80 -8.40 3.87
N THR A 141 15.44 -7.64 4.75
CA THR A 141 14.87 -6.41 5.32
C THR A 141 14.59 -5.37 4.24
N ASP A 142 15.54 -5.14 3.33
CA ASP A 142 15.37 -4.19 2.24
C ASP A 142 14.21 -4.59 1.34
N LEU A 143 14.12 -5.86 0.94
CA LEU A 143 13.05 -6.37 0.08
C LEU A 143 11.67 -6.29 0.75
N THR A 144 11.58 -6.65 2.03
CA THR A 144 10.32 -6.64 2.79
C THR A 144 9.85 -5.23 3.15
N SER A 145 10.75 -4.24 3.13
CA SER A 145 10.41 -2.83 3.35
C SER A 145 9.81 -2.11 2.13
N ILE A 146 9.88 -2.72 0.94
CA ILE A 146 9.44 -2.07 -0.32
C ILE A 146 7.93 -1.85 -0.35
N ASP A 147 7.17 -2.85 0.09
CA ASP A 147 5.71 -2.83 0.13
C ASP A 147 5.22 -3.13 1.54
N SER A 148 3.95 -2.79 1.80
CA SER A 148 3.26 -3.20 3.03
C SER A 148 3.21 -4.71 3.22
N VAL A 149 3.12 -5.47 2.11
CA VAL A 149 3.15 -6.94 2.12
C VAL A 149 4.10 -7.45 1.03
N THR A 150 5.10 -8.24 1.45
CA THR A 150 6.06 -8.91 0.57
C THR A 150 6.02 -10.41 0.80
N PHE A 151 6.02 -11.19 -0.28
CA PHE A 151 6.00 -12.66 -0.21
C PHE A 151 7.39 -13.22 -0.44
N VAL A 152 7.86 -14.10 0.44
CA VAL A 152 9.14 -14.80 0.29
C VAL A 152 8.91 -16.29 0.42
N ALA A 153 9.26 -17.04 -0.62
CA ALA A 153 9.26 -18.50 -0.54
C ALA A 153 10.62 -18.99 -0.03
N TYR A 154 10.60 -19.76 1.05
CA TYR A 154 11.74 -20.52 1.57
C TYR A 154 11.61 -21.91 0.95
N LEU A 155 12.55 -22.26 0.07
CA LEU A 155 12.52 -23.49 -0.73
C LEU A 155 13.87 -24.19 -0.66
N ASP A 156 13.87 -25.48 -0.33
CA ASP A 156 15.03 -26.35 -0.50
C ASP A 156 15.40 -26.53 -1.98
N ASP A 157 16.66 -26.90 -2.23
CA ASP A 157 17.16 -27.18 -3.59
C ASP A 157 16.46 -28.40 -4.23
N ASP A 158 16.03 -29.39 -3.44
CA ASP A 158 15.36 -30.61 -3.92
C ASP A 158 13.85 -30.40 -4.21
N ASP A 159 13.18 -29.49 -3.50
CA ASP A 159 11.79 -29.06 -3.75
C ASP A 159 11.69 -28.11 -4.97
N GLY A 160 12.84 -27.65 -5.45
CA GLY A 160 13.05 -26.40 -6.17
C GLY A 160 12.56 -26.34 -7.61
N ASN A 161 12.02 -27.41 -8.21
CA ASN A 161 11.54 -27.33 -9.60
C ASN A 161 10.03 -27.13 -9.71
N VAL A 162 9.21 -27.94 -9.04
CA VAL A 162 7.75 -27.86 -9.21
C VAL A 162 7.16 -26.72 -8.38
N MET A 163 7.48 -26.63 -7.08
CA MET A 163 6.94 -25.58 -6.22
C MET A 163 7.44 -24.20 -6.61
N ARG A 164 8.74 -24.08 -6.89
CA ARG A 164 9.31 -22.86 -7.46
C ARG A 164 8.62 -22.45 -8.75
N THR A 165 8.33 -23.39 -9.67
CA THR A 165 7.61 -23.06 -10.91
C THR A 165 6.18 -22.60 -10.64
N ARG A 166 5.47 -23.22 -9.69
CA ARG A 166 4.12 -22.80 -9.29
C ARG A 166 4.14 -21.40 -8.69
N TYR A 167 5.01 -21.16 -7.71
CA TYR A 167 5.21 -19.87 -7.08
C TYR A 167 5.61 -18.80 -8.10
N ALA A 168 6.53 -19.10 -9.02
CA ALA A 168 6.97 -18.18 -10.06
C ALA A 168 5.87 -17.73 -11.01
N ARG A 169 4.89 -18.61 -11.29
CA ARG A 169 3.71 -18.23 -12.08
C ARG A 169 2.82 -17.26 -11.32
N VAL A 170 2.62 -17.48 -10.02
CA VAL A 170 1.86 -16.55 -9.16
C VAL A 170 2.58 -15.21 -9.07
N ALA A 171 3.89 -15.22 -8.79
CA ALA A 171 4.71 -14.02 -8.69
C ALA A 171 4.60 -13.16 -9.96
N ARG A 172 4.72 -13.76 -11.15
CA ARG A 172 4.55 -13.03 -12.43
C ARG A 172 3.15 -12.47 -12.63
N ALA A 173 2.11 -13.19 -12.19
CA ALA A 173 0.72 -12.76 -12.33
C ALA A 173 0.36 -11.60 -11.40
N PHE A 174 1.06 -11.46 -10.27
CA PHE A 174 0.80 -10.46 -9.23
C PHE A 174 1.93 -9.44 -9.06
N HIS A 175 2.93 -9.43 -9.95
CA HIS A 175 4.12 -8.59 -9.84
C HIS A 175 3.81 -7.08 -9.94
N ASP A 176 2.69 -6.72 -10.55
CA ASP A 176 2.21 -5.33 -10.57
C ASP A 176 1.66 -4.86 -9.21
N ARG A 177 1.35 -5.80 -8.31
CA ARG A 177 0.68 -5.58 -7.02
C ARG A 177 1.55 -5.85 -5.80
N PHE A 178 2.43 -6.84 -5.84
CA PHE A 178 3.23 -7.29 -4.70
C PHE A 178 4.67 -7.61 -5.08
N VAL A 179 5.56 -7.51 -4.10
CA VAL A 179 6.95 -7.98 -4.23
C VAL A 179 7.03 -9.46 -3.88
N PHE A 180 7.81 -10.20 -4.67
CA PHE A 180 8.06 -11.62 -4.48
C PHE A 180 9.57 -11.90 -4.40
N GLY A 181 9.94 -12.71 -3.44
CA GLY A 181 11.29 -13.22 -3.23
C GLY A 181 11.34 -14.75 -3.12
N VAL A 182 12.52 -15.32 -3.34
CA VAL A 182 12.84 -16.72 -3.00
C VAL A 182 14.14 -16.77 -2.22
N ALA A 183 14.12 -17.43 -1.07
CA ALA A 183 15.28 -17.82 -0.29
C ALA A 183 15.55 -19.32 -0.50
N GLN A 184 16.80 -19.66 -0.84
CA GLN A 184 17.32 -21.03 -0.90
C GLN A 184 18.56 -21.09 0.00
N ASP A 185 18.33 -20.82 1.29
CA ASP A 185 19.38 -20.68 2.29
C ASP A 185 18.83 -21.18 3.63
N ASP A 186 19.22 -22.40 3.99
CA ASP A 186 18.77 -23.08 5.22
C ASP A 186 19.15 -22.28 6.47
N GLN A 187 20.28 -21.57 6.46
CA GLN A 187 20.71 -20.75 7.59
C GLN A 187 19.79 -19.55 7.75
N LEU A 188 19.36 -18.94 6.64
CA LEU A 188 18.37 -17.86 6.69
C LEU A 188 17.01 -18.38 7.18
N ALA A 189 16.58 -19.56 6.71
CA ALA A 189 15.34 -20.19 7.15
C ALA A 189 15.35 -20.45 8.67
N GLU A 190 16.45 -21.00 9.19
CA GLU A 190 16.66 -21.24 10.62
C GLU A 190 16.67 -19.94 11.43
N GLN A 191 17.37 -18.90 10.96
CA GLN A 191 17.39 -17.57 11.59
C GLN A 191 15.99 -16.96 11.72
N GLU A 192 15.16 -17.10 10.69
CA GLU A 192 13.79 -16.61 10.69
C GLU A 192 12.80 -17.54 11.42
N GLY A 193 13.23 -18.76 11.76
CA GLY A 193 12.38 -19.80 12.35
C GLY A 193 11.30 -20.28 11.40
N ILE A 194 11.66 -20.52 10.14
CA ILE A 194 10.76 -20.90 9.03
C ILE A 194 11.21 -22.22 8.42
N ASP A 195 10.27 -23.12 8.13
CA ASP A 195 10.54 -24.35 7.38
C ASP A 195 10.84 -24.04 5.91
N THR A 196 11.80 -24.74 5.32
CA THR A 196 12.26 -24.61 3.93
C THR A 196 11.28 -25.13 2.87
N SER A 197 10.06 -25.46 3.26
CA SER A 197 8.92 -25.69 2.37
C SER A 197 7.80 -24.72 2.73
N SER A 198 8.06 -23.40 2.69
CA SER A 198 7.07 -22.39 3.12
C SER A 198 7.05 -21.15 2.25
N ILE A 199 5.91 -20.47 2.22
CA ILE A 199 5.78 -19.09 1.73
C ILE A 199 5.41 -18.20 2.90
N VAL A 200 6.21 -17.17 3.16
CA VAL A 200 5.99 -16.19 4.21
C VAL A 200 5.49 -14.89 3.59
N ALA A 201 4.39 -14.36 4.14
CA ALA A 201 3.91 -13.02 3.85
C ALA A 201 4.37 -12.07 4.95
N TYR A 202 5.40 -11.27 4.69
CA TYR A 202 5.90 -10.25 5.60
C TYR A 202 5.03 -9.00 5.52
N LYS A 203 4.41 -8.60 6.63
CA LYS A 203 3.53 -7.42 6.73
C LYS A 203 4.27 -6.29 7.44
N SER A 204 5.09 -5.56 6.70
CA SER A 204 6.01 -4.55 7.23
C SER A 204 5.29 -3.36 7.88
N ASP A 205 4.07 -3.05 7.42
CA ASP A 205 3.27 -1.95 7.95
C ASP A 205 2.82 -2.21 9.40
N VAL A 206 2.52 -3.45 9.75
CA VAL A 206 2.04 -3.85 11.08
C VAL A 206 3.03 -4.69 11.89
N GLY A 207 4.14 -5.13 11.29
CA GLY A 207 5.16 -5.93 11.97
C GLY A 207 4.69 -7.36 12.27
N ASP A 208 3.94 -7.98 11.36
CA ASP A 208 3.43 -9.35 11.49
C ASP A 208 3.83 -10.21 10.28
N ARG A 209 3.65 -11.53 10.39
CA ARG A 209 3.86 -12.47 9.29
C ARG A 209 2.80 -13.56 9.30
N ASP A 210 2.41 -13.97 8.10
CA ASP A 210 1.66 -15.21 7.88
C ASP A 210 2.56 -16.23 7.19
N VAL A 211 2.46 -17.49 7.60
CA VAL A 211 3.24 -18.60 7.03
C VAL A 211 2.30 -19.59 6.37
N PHE A 212 2.60 -19.94 5.12
CA PHE A 212 1.90 -20.97 4.37
C PHE A 212 2.86 -22.12 4.07
N VAL A 213 2.66 -23.23 4.77
CA VAL A 213 3.46 -24.45 4.58
C VAL A 213 3.06 -25.11 3.27
N LEU A 214 4.07 -25.48 2.49
CA LEU A 214 3.95 -26.16 1.22
C LEU A 214 4.09 -27.66 1.43
N ASP A 215 3.26 -28.43 0.72
CA ASP A 215 3.37 -29.87 0.63
C ASP A 215 3.21 -30.33 -0.83
N ALA A 216 3.43 -31.62 -1.09
CA ALA A 216 3.32 -32.20 -2.43
C ALA A 216 1.94 -31.98 -3.11
N THR A 217 0.88 -31.77 -2.33
CA THR A 217 -0.49 -31.57 -2.83
C THR A 217 -0.80 -30.12 -3.17
N THR A 218 -0.01 -29.18 -2.64
CA THR A 218 -0.23 -27.73 -2.74
C THR A 218 -0.26 -27.25 -4.19
N LYS A 219 -1.40 -26.74 -4.66
CA LYS A 219 -1.60 -26.30 -6.04
C LYS A 219 -1.29 -24.81 -6.18
N ARG A 220 -1.12 -24.37 -7.44
CA ARG A 220 -0.99 -22.93 -7.76
C ARG A 220 -2.16 -22.10 -7.20
N ALA A 221 -3.39 -22.62 -7.27
CA ALA A 221 -4.58 -21.93 -6.78
C ALA A 221 -4.54 -21.71 -5.26
N ASP A 222 -3.91 -22.62 -4.51
CA ASP A 222 -3.78 -22.49 -3.05
C ASP A 222 -2.79 -21.37 -2.71
N ILE A 223 -1.68 -21.28 -3.45
CA ILE A 223 -0.71 -20.16 -3.34
C ILE A 223 -1.38 -18.82 -3.70
N GLU A 224 -2.18 -18.77 -4.78
CA GLU A 224 -2.91 -17.56 -5.18
C GLU A 224 -3.90 -17.12 -4.11
N LYS A 225 -4.62 -18.07 -3.52
CA LYS A 225 -5.53 -17.82 -2.42
C LYS A 225 -4.78 -17.24 -1.22
N PHE A 226 -3.66 -17.86 -0.81
CA PHE A 226 -2.83 -17.35 0.28
C PHE A 226 -2.34 -15.92 0.01
N VAL A 227 -1.84 -15.61 -1.19
CA VAL A 227 -1.39 -14.26 -1.57
C VAL A 227 -2.52 -13.24 -1.43
N LEU A 228 -3.73 -13.56 -1.89
CA LEU A 228 -4.89 -12.67 -1.79
C LEU A 228 -5.38 -12.50 -0.35
N GLU A 229 -5.40 -13.57 0.45
CA GLU A 229 -5.83 -13.53 1.85
C GLU A 229 -4.84 -12.77 2.72
N ALA A 230 -3.54 -13.08 2.61
CA ALA A 230 -2.49 -12.45 3.41
C ALA A 230 -2.26 -10.97 3.03
N SER A 231 -2.57 -10.57 1.79
CA SER A 231 -2.53 -9.16 1.37
C SER A 231 -3.77 -8.36 1.75
N THR A 232 -4.81 -9.00 2.29
CA THR A 232 -5.99 -8.29 2.78
C THR A 232 -5.72 -7.78 4.20
N PRO A 233 -5.72 -6.46 4.43
CA PRO A 233 -5.42 -5.92 5.75
C PRO A 233 -6.57 -6.22 6.73
N LEU A 234 -6.22 -6.66 7.94
CA LEU A 234 -7.20 -6.91 9.02
C LEU A 234 -7.89 -5.62 9.49
N ILE A 235 -7.16 -4.52 9.41
CA ILE A 235 -7.65 -3.18 9.66
C ILE A 235 -7.67 -2.47 8.32
N GLY A 236 -8.85 -2.27 7.72
CA GLY A 236 -8.96 -1.60 6.41
C GLY A 236 -9.06 -0.07 6.52
N GLU A 237 -9.02 0.64 5.40
CA GLU A 237 -9.58 1.98 5.32
C GLU A 237 -11.02 1.88 4.79
N LEU A 238 -11.94 2.52 5.49
CA LEU A 238 -13.31 2.66 5.03
C LEU A 238 -13.36 3.70 3.91
N THR A 239 -13.96 3.33 2.79
CA THR A 239 -14.21 4.21 1.65
C THR A 239 -15.63 4.00 1.17
N ARG A 240 -16.19 4.96 0.41
CA ARG A 240 -17.55 4.82 -0.16
C ARG A 240 -17.70 3.57 -1.02
N ARG A 241 -16.59 3.10 -1.60
CA ARG A 241 -16.58 1.95 -2.51
C ARG A 241 -16.65 0.61 -1.77
N ASN A 242 -16.12 0.52 -0.55
CA ASN A 242 -16.06 -0.72 0.23
C ASN A 242 -16.97 -0.74 1.46
N GLU A 243 -17.52 0.41 1.88
CA GLU A 243 -18.40 0.54 3.05
C GLU A 243 -19.55 -0.49 3.04
N ARG A 244 -20.23 -0.62 1.89
CA ARG A 244 -21.33 -1.58 1.73
C ARG A 244 -20.90 -3.02 2.01
N THR A 245 -19.67 -3.40 1.67
CA THR A 245 -19.15 -4.74 1.93
C THR A 245 -19.00 -5.01 3.43
N TYR A 246 -18.63 -3.99 4.21
CA TYR A 246 -18.58 -4.09 5.67
C TYR A 246 -19.98 -4.15 6.29
N MET A 247 -20.95 -3.39 5.75
CA MET A 247 -22.31 -3.30 6.30
C MET A 247 -23.20 -4.53 6.05
N ILE A 248 -22.92 -5.34 5.04
CA ILE A 248 -23.75 -6.53 4.70
C ILE A 248 -23.38 -7.76 5.58
N GLY A 249 -22.35 -7.65 6.42
CA GLY A 249 -21.87 -8.75 7.26
C GLY A 249 -22.60 -8.92 8.59
N TYR A 250 -22.43 -10.10 9.20
CA TYR A 250 -22.85 -10.40 10.58
C TYR A 250 -21.76 -10.08 11.62
N LYS A 251 -20.63 -9.50 11.19
CA LYS A 251 -19.52 -9.11 12.07
C LYS A 251 -19.72 -7.67 12.55
N LEU A 252 -19.39 -7.41 13.81
CA LEU A 252 -19.36 -6.05 14.34
C LEU A 252 -18.39 -5.19 13.52
N LEU A 253 -18.65 -3.88 13.44
CA LEU A 253 -17.78 -2.93 12.77
C LEU A 253 -17.15 -2.00 13.81
N ALA A 254 -15.84 -2.10 13.99
CA ALA A 254 -15.07 -1.20 14.83
C ALA A 254 -14.55 -0.04 13.97
N TYR A 255 -15.15 1.15 14.12
CA TYR A 255 -14.72 2.37 13.44
C TYR A 255 -13.68 3.12 14.27
N MET A 256 -12.61 3.55 13.60
CA MET A 256 -11.52 4.32 14.19
C MET A 256 -11.33 5.59 13.37
N PHE A 257 -11.85 6.71 13.87
CA PHE A 257 -11.72 8.00 13.21
C PHE A 257 -10.30 8.53 13.41
N VAL A 258 -9.65 8.92 12.31
CA VAL A 258 -8.28 9.44 12.28
C VAL A 258 -8.22 10.70 11.42
N SER A 259 -7.33 11.64 11.76
CA SER A 259 -7.19 12.91 11.03
C SER A 259 -6.01 12.95 10.07
N ASN A 260 -5.07 12.01 10.17
CA ASN A 260 -3.90 11.96 9.29
C ASN A 260 -3.36 10.52 9.12
N ASP A 261 -2.51 10.34 8.11
CA ASP A 261 -1.96 9.03 7.74
C ASP A 261 -0.97 8.48 8.78
N ARG A 262 -0.28 9.34 9.53
CA ARG A 262 0.65 8.92 10.59
C ARG A 262 -0.09 8.24 11.73
N ASP A 263 -1.17 8.86 12.21
CA ASP A 263 -1.99 8.30 13.29
C ASP A 263 -2.72 7.04 12.82
N ARG A 264 -3.19 7.03 11.56
CA ARG A 264 -3.74 5.84 10.91
C ARG A 264 -2.75 4.68 10.94
N ALA A 265 -1.50 4.90 10.52
CA ALA A 265 -0.46 3.86 10.52
C ALA A 265 -0.13 3.38 11.95
N SER A 266 -0.05 4.30 12.92
CA SER A 266 0.18 3.98 14.33
C SER A 266 -0.93 3.11 14.93
N LEU A 267 -2.19 3.46 14.70
CA LEU A 267 -3.34 2.69 15.17
C LEU A 267 -3.43 1.33 14.49
N ARG A 268 -3.23 1.26 13.17
CA ARG A 268 -3.19 -0.02 12.45
C ARG A 268 -2.17 -0.96 13.09
N ARG A 269 -0.95 -0.47 13.34
CA ARG A 269 0.12 -1.29 13.94
C ARG A 269 -0.21 -1.70 15.37
N SER A 270 -0.61 -0.75 16.22
CA SER A 270 -0.87 -1.02 17.63
C SER A 270 -2.07 -1.93 17.86
N LEU A 271 -3.13 -1.81 17.05
CA LEU A 271 -4.35 -2.61 17.17
C LEU A 271 -4.37 -3.87 16.31
N HIS A 272 -3.36 -4.10 15.46
CA HIS A 272 -3.26 -5.30 14.63
C HIS A 272 -3.39 -6.62 15.42
N PRO A 273 -2.74 -6.80 16.59
CA PRO A 273 -2.91 -8.02 17.38
C PRO A 273 -4.36 -8.26 17.82
N VAL A 274 -5.04 -7.18 18.25
CA VAL A 274 -6.45 -7.21 18.66
C VAL A 274 -7.34 -7.54 17.47
N ALA A 275 -7.12 -6.89 16.32
CA ALA A 275 -7.86 -7.18 15.10
C ALA A 275 -7.68 -8.64 14.65
N LYS A 276 -6.48 -9.22 14.82
CA LYS A 276 -6.19 -10.63 14.52
C LYS A 276 -6.95 -11.58 15.44
N GLN A 277 -7.02 -11.29 16.73
CA GLN A 277 -7.76 -12.07 17.73
C GLN A 277 -9.26 -12.08 17.47
N PHE A 278 -9.84 -10.95 17.05
CA PHE A 278 -11.28 -10.81 16.85
C PHE A 278 -11.73 -10.90 15.38
N LYS A 279 -10.84 -11.28 14.45
CA LYS A 279 -11.08 -11.23 13.00
C LYS A 279 -12.35 -11.94 12.53
N ASP A 280 -12.80 -12.98 13.25
CA ASP A 280 -13.98 -13.78 12.90
C ASP A 280 -15.30 -13.15 13.41
N TYR A 281 -15.23 -12.17 14.31
CA TYR A 281 -16.38 -11.54 14.96
C TYR A 281 -16.49 -10.04 14.67
N VAL A 282 -15.37 -9.38 14.39
CA VAL A 282 -15.26 -7.93 14.26
C VAL A 282 -14.43 -7.58 13.02
N ASN A 283 -14.92 -6.66 12.20
CA ASN A 283 -14.12 -5.97 11.19
C ASN A 283 -13.64 -4.64 11.75
N PHE A 284 -12.34 -4.40 11.70
CA PHE A 284 -11.74 -3.13 12.10
C PHE A 284 -11.51 -2.25 10.88
N VAL A 285 -11.90 -0.98 10.98
CA VAL A 285 -11.70 0.00 9.90
C VAL A 285 -11.22 1.33 10.45
N THR A 286 -10.28 1.93 9.74
CA THR A 286 -9.90 3.34 9.91
C THR A 286 -10.77 4.20 9.02
N VAL A 287 -11.17 5.37 9.53
CA VAL A 287 -12.09 6.29 8.88
C VAL A 287 -11.46 7.66 8.86
N ASP A 288 -11.40 8.28 7.68
CA ASP A 288 -10.93 9.65 7.55
C ASP A 288 -11.95 10.61 8.20
N SER A 289 -11.55 11.27 9.29
CA SER A 289 -12.41 12.20 10.03
C SER A 289 -12.77 13.46 9.24
N HIS A 290 -11.96 13.88 8.26
CA HIS A 290 -12.26 15.03 7.41
C HIS A 290 -13.29 14.67 6.31
N GLU A 291 -13.22 13.45 5.76
CA GLU A 291 -14.18 13.00 4.75
C GLU A 291 -15.51 12.50 5.37
N TYR A 292 -15.41 11.77 6.49
CA TYR A 292 -16.52 11.03 7.09
C TYR A 292 -16.92 11.51 8.48
N GLY A 293 -16.42 12.66 8.95
CA GLY A 293 -16.72 13.18 10.29
C GLY A 293 -18.22 13.31 10.60
N HIS A 294 -19.05 13.54 9.57
CA HIS A 294 -20.50 13.58 9.69
C HIS A 294 -21.14 12.26 10.21
N MET A 295 -20.44 11.12 10.11
CA MET A 295 -20.90 9.84 10.64
C MET A 295 -20.76 9.75 12.17
N ALA A 296 -19.80 10.46 12.75
CA ALA A 296 -19.41 10.31 14.14
C ALA A 296 -20.55 10.55 15.14
N PRO A 297 -21.40 11.60 15.00
CA PRO A 297 -22.53 11.82 15.91
C PRO A 297 -23.53 10.66 15.94
N GLY A 298 -23.79 10.02 14.78
CA GLY A 298 -24.65 8.84 14.70
C GLY A 298 -24.03 7.59 15.34
N LEU A 299 -22.72 7.59 15.50
CA LEU A 299 -21.94 6.54 16.14
C LEU A 299 -21.59 6.85 17.61
N GLY A 300 -22.28 7.84 18.20
CA GLY A 300 -22.12 8.20 19.61
C GLY A 300 -20.80 8.89 19.94
N LEU A 301 -20.14 9.48 18.95
CA LEU A 301 -18.87 10.18 19.08
C LEU A 301 -19.04 11.68 18.84
N ASN A 302 -18.33 12.50 19.61
CA ASN A 302 -18.29 13.94 19.43
C ASN A 302 -16.93 14.41 18.91
N LEU A 303 -16.80 14.48 17.59
CA LEU A 303 -15.64 15.08 16.92
C LEU A 303 -15.82 16.61 16.87
N SER A 304 -15.75 17.30 18.01
CA SER A 304 -15.97 18.75 18.05
C SER A 304 -14.74 19.54 17.56
N GLY A 305 -14.90 20.32 16.48
CA GLY A 305 -13.88 21.21 15.89
C GLY A 305 -13.09 20.59 14.72
N ASP A 306 -12.38 21.43 13.94
CA ASP A 306 -11.44 21.02 12.88
C ASP A 306 -10.38 20.04 13.42
N GLY A 307 -10.70 18.73 13.47
CA GLY A 307 -9.84 17.67 14.01
C GLY A 307 -10.06 17.31 15.49
N GLY A 308 -11.24 17.56 16.07
CA GLY A 308 -11.58 17.22 17.46
C GLY A 308 -11.25 15.78 17.88
N GLU A 309 -10.39 15.64 18.88
CA GLU A 309 -9.92 14.43 19.60
C GLU A 309 -9.83 13.12 18.79
N SER A 310 -9.25 13.20 17.59
CA SER A 310 -8.74 12.00 16.93
C SER A 310 -7.53 11.45 17.69
N PRO A 311 -7.43 10.12 17.92
CA PRO A 311 -8.33 9.10 17.39
C PRO A 311 -9.54 8.79 18.29
N ALA A 312 -10.71 8.69 17.65
CA ALA A 312 -11.95 8.25 18.31
C ALA A 312 -12.35 6.84 17.87
N PHE A 313 -12.96 6.06 18.76
CA PHE A 313 -13.26 4.64 18.54
C PHE A 313 -14.71 4.31 18.90
N THR A 314 -15.38 3.50 18.08
CA THR A 314 -16.76 3.02 18.35
C THR A 314 -17.00 1.67 17.69
N VAL A 315 -17.86 0.85 18.29
CA VAL A 315 -18.31 -0.41 17.69
C VAL A 315 -19.76 -0.30 17.28
N TYR A 316 -20.07 -0.76 16.09
CA TYR A 316 -21.41 -0.78 15.53
C TYR A 316 -21.83 -2.21 15.17
N SER A 317 -23.03 -2.58 15.57
CA SER A 317 -23.71 -3.80 15.15
C SER A 317 -24.76 -3.47 14.10
N ALA A 318 -24.43 -3.73 12.83
CA ALA A 318 -25.32 -3.38 11.71
C ALA A 318 -26.65 -4.15 11.72
N TRP A 319 -26.68 -5.38 12.24
CA TRP A 319 -27.89 -6.22 12.25
C TRP A 319 -28.81 -5.96 13.46
N LYS A 320 -28.29 -5.39 14.55
CA LYS A 320 -29.08 -4.97 15.72
C LYS A 320 -29.32 -3.46 15.78
N ASP A 321 -28.67 -2.70 14.90
CA ASP A 321 -28.63 -1.23 14.92
C ASP A 321 -28.19 -0.70 16.31
N GLN A 322 -27.09 -1.25 16.82
CA GLN A 322 -26.56 -0.93 18.16
C GLN A 322 -25.19 -0.29 18.05
N VAL A 323 -24.98 0.78 18.83
CA VAL A 323 -23.74 1.55 18.85
C VAL A 323 -23.11 1.44 20.24
N PHE A 324 -21.80 1.26 20.30
CA PHE A 324 -21.01 1.18 21.53
C PHE A 324 -19.82 2.15 21.39
N PRO A 325 -19.97 3.44 21.76
CA PRO A 325 -18.89 4.41 21.68
C PRO A 325 -17.86 4.13 22.77
N TYR A 326 -16.58 4.19 22.43
CA TYR A 326 -15.50 4.13 23.40
C TYR A 326 -15.40 5.50 24.12
N PRO A 327 -15.16 5.55 25.44
CA PRO A 327 -15.16 6.82 26.17
C PRO A 327 -14.06 7.76 25.68
N GLU A 328 -14.40 9.00 25.34
CA GLU A 328 -13.47 10.03 24.81
C GLU A 328 -12.30 10.33 25.77
N THR A 329 -12.57 10.27 27.07
CA THR A 329 -11.54 10.46 28.13
C THR A 329 -10.46 9.38 28.17
N GLN A 330 -10.61 8.27 27.44
CA GLN A 330 -9.68 7.15 27.47
C GLN A 330 -8.85 7.08 26.20
N HIS A 331 -7.57 6.77 26.35
CA HIS A 331 -6.70 6.52 25.20
C HIS A 331 -7.12 5.25 24.46
N VAL A 332 -6.93 5.25 23.15
CA VAL A 332 -7.15 4.07 22.30
C VAL A 332 -5.88 3.24 22.29
N THR A 333 -5.79 2.27 23.22
CA THR A 333 -4.67 1.31 23.29
C THR A 333 -5.14 -0.12 23.05
N ALA A 334 -4.24 -1.01 22.62
CA ALA A 334 -4.55 -2.40 22.34
C ALA A 334 -5.24 -3.11 23.52
N GLN A 335 -4.69 -2.97 24.72
CA GLN A 335 -5.23 -3.60 25.92
C GLN A 335 -6.63 -3.11 26.27
N GLN A 336 -6.87 -1.79 26.17
CA GLN A 336 -8.18 -1.22 26.49
C GLN A 336 -9.22 -1.57 25.43
N ILE A 337 -8.84 -1.57 24.16
CA ILE A 337 -9.74 -1.96 23.06
C ILE A 337 -10.06 -3.45 23.13
N GLU A 338 -9.10 -4.32 23.47
CA GLU A 338 -9.37 -5.74 23.72
C GLU A 338 -10.40 -5.92 24.85
N ALA A 339 -10.17 -5.32 26.01
CA ALA A 339 -11.10 -5.39 27.13
C ALA A 339 -12.48 -4.86 26.75
N PHE A 340 -12.51 -3.77 25.97
CA PHE A 340 -13.73 -3.17 25.47
C PHE A 340 -14.50 -4.09 24.50
N MET A 341 -13.80 -4.78 23.59
CA MET A 341 -14.42 -5.79 22.71
C MET A 341 -15.03 -6.93 23.53
N LEU A 342 -14.31 -7.45 24.53
CA LEU A 342 -14.79 -8.55 25.36
C LEU A 342 -16.08 -8.20 26.10
N GLN A 343 -16.18 -6.99 26.66
CA GLN A 343 -17.40 -6.53 27.32
C GLN A 343 -18.61 -6.50 26.36
N ILE A 344 -18.41 -6.12 25.10
CA ILE A 344 -19.49 -6.11 24.10
C ILE A 344 -19.87 -7.55 23.73
N LEU A 345 -18.88 -8.42 23.45
CA LEU A 345 -19.11 -9.80 23.02
C LEU A 345 -19.74 -10.66 24.12
N HIS A 346 -19.45 -10.40 25.39
CA HIS A 346 -20.08 -11.05 26.53
C HIS A 346 -21.46 -10.47 26.88
N GLY A 347 -21.82 -9.31 26.34
CA GLY A 347 -23.08 -8.62 26.65
C GLY A 347 -23.06 -7.83 27.96
N ASP A 348 -21.87 -7.61 28.54
CA ASP A 348 -21.69 -6.84 29.78
C ASP A 348 -21.84 -5.32 29.56
N ARG A 349 -21.77 -4.87 28.30
CA ARG A 349 -21.94 -3.45 27.95
C ARG A 349 -23.26 -3.19 27.25
N ALA A 350 -24.02 -2.23 27.79
CA ALA A 350 -25.25 -1.76 27.16
C ALA A 350 -24.95 -0.91 25.90
N PRO A 351 -25.82 -0.97 24.88
CA PRO A 351 -25.72 -0.07 23.74
C PRO A 351 -25.99 1.38 24.16
N TRP A 352 -25.40 2.32 23.43
CA TRP A 352 -25.61 3.75 23.63
C TRP A 352 -27.05 4.16 23.33
N ASP A 353 -27.63 4.99 24.22
CA ASP A 353 -28.93 5.61 24.02
C ASP A 353 -28.74 7.11 23.74
N PRO A 354 -28.99 7.58 22.50
CA PRO A 354 -28.83 9.00 22.14
C PRO A 354 -29.74 9.94 22.93
N ARG A 355 -30.82 9.44 23.56
CA ARG A 355 -31.74 10.27 24.37
C ARG A 355 -31.13 10.64 25.72
N ASN A 356 -30.32 9.76 26.30
CA ASN A 356 -29.64 10.00 27.57
C ASN A 356 -28.42 10.92 27.40
N ALA A 357 -27.86 11.02 26.19
CA ALA A 357 -26.72 11.90 25.91
C ALA A 357 -27.10 13.40 25.90
N ARG A 358 -28.38 13.73 25.69
CA ARG A 358 -28.87 15.13 25.66
C ARG A 358 -29.20 15.72 27.04
N SER A 359 -29.34 14.89 28.08
CA SER A 359 -29.70 15.38 29.43
C SER A 359 -28.54 15.99 30.21
N ASN A 360 -27.29 15.78 29.79
CA ASN A 360 -26.10 16.32 30.47
C ASN A 360 -25.70 17.72 29.98
N GLY A 361 -26.53 18.39 29.17
CA GLY A 361 -26.24 19.71 28.58
C GLY A 361 -27.16 20.85 29.02
N HIS A 362 -28.11 20.58 29.92
CA HIS A 362 -28.98 21.61 30.48
C HIS A 362 -28.94 21.51 32.01
N ASP A 363 -27.83 21.97 32.59
CA ASP A 363 -27.90 22.51 33.95
C ASP A 363 -28.73 23.80 33.86
N GLU A 364 -29.96 23.72 34.35
CA GLU A 364 -30.88 24.84 34.52
C GLU A 364 -30.22 25.91 35.41
N LEU A 365 -30.11 27.13 34.89
CA LEU A 365 -29.96 28.35 35.69
C LEU A 365 -31.33 28.99 35.91
#